data_AF-A0A357LA57-F1
#
_entry.id   AF-A0A357LA57-F1
#
_cell.length_a   1.000
_cell.length_b   1.000
_cell.length_c   1.000
_cell.angle_alpha   90.00
_cell.angle_beta   90.00
_cell.angle_gamma   90.00
#
_symmetry.space_group_name_H-M   'P 1'
#
loop_
_entity.id
_entity.type
_entity.pdbx_description
1 polymer ?
#
loop_
_entity_poly.entity_id
_entity_poly.type
_entity_poly.pdbx_seq_one_letter_code
_entity_poly.pdbx_strand_id
1 'polypeptide(L)'
;MVSLFRTKPPRQTLADQATAARAGRINAVVALAAVFVYNIVGMLDIFSTIAAIELGRAQEANPLMRAVMDAHGPGWIGAKLFLQLVISGMVIWFPHRTVLTVFTLAITLNGLIVMNNFWIAFGG
;
A
#
# COMPACT_ATOMS: atom_id res chain seq x y z
N MET A 1 47.35 -19.80 -19.49
CA MET A 1 46.73 -18.88 -20.46
C MET A 1 45.25 -18.79 -20.16
N VAL A 2 44.79 -17.74 -19.46
CA VAL A 2 43.36 -17.50 -19.21
C VAL A 2 42.92 -16.41 -20.19
N SER A 3 42.06 -16.77 -21.14
CA SER A 3 41.58 -15.83 -22.13
C SER A 3 40.57 -14.86 -21.50
N LEU A 4 40.98 -13.60 -21.37
CA LEU A 4 40.13 -12.44 -21.08
C LEU A 4 39.30 -12.06 -22.31
N PHE A 5 38.31 -12.86 -22.67
CA PHE A 5 37.29 -12.43 -23.64
C PHE A 5 36.30 -11.49 -22.94
N ARG A 6 36.67 -10.20 -22.83
CA ARG A 6 35.75 -9.12 -22.47
C ARG A 6 34.79 -8.92 -23.65
N THR A 7 33.68 -9.66 -23.66
CA THR A 7 32.58 -9.44 -24.60
C THR A 7 32.06 -8.02 -24.40
N LYS A 8 32.05 -7.20 -25.46
CA LYS A 8 31.41 -5.89 -25.41
C LYS A 8 29.93 -6.10 -25.06
N PRO A 9 29.34 -5.35 -24.12
CA PRO A 9 27.92 -5.47 -23.85
C PRO A 9 27.14 -5.24 -25.16
N PRO A 10 26.08 -6.02 -25.42
CA PRO A 10 25.30 -5.88 -26.64
C PRO A 10 24.82 -4.44 -26.79
N ARG A 11 25.00 -3.85 -27.98
CA ARG A 11 24.49 -2.51 -28.30
C ARG A 11 22.97 -2.54 -28.16
N GLN A 12 22.46 -1.95 -27.08
CA GLN A 12 21.03 -1.75 -26.90
C GLN A 12 20.50 -0.88 -28.03
N THR A 13 19.46 -1.35 -28.71
CA THR A 13 18.85 -0.61 -29.82
C THR A 13 18.12 0.61 -29.26
N LEU A 14 17.88 1.63 -30.11
CA LEU A 14 17.07 2.78 -29.72
C LEU A 14 15.65 2.38 -29.27
N ALA A 15 15.12 1.27 -29.80
CA ALA A 15 13.84 0.70 -29.40
C ALA A 15 13.86 0.14 -27.96
N ASP A 16 14.96 -0.51 -27.54
CA ASP A 16 15.12 -1.03 -26.18
C ASP A 16 15.17 0.11 -25.16
N GLN A 17 15.90 1.19 -25.49
CA GLN A 17 15.99 2.38 -24.63
C GLN A 17 14.64 3.11 -24.52
N ALA A 18 13.92 3.25 -25.64
CA ALA A 18 12.58 3.85 -25.66
C ALA A 18 11.58 3.02 -24.84
N THR A 19 11.69 1.69 -24.88
CA THR A 19 10.83 0.77 -24.13
C THR A 19 11.12 0.85 -22.63
N ALA A 20 12.39 0.89 -22.22
CA ALA A 20 12.79 1.06 -20.83
C ALA A 20 12.34 2.42 -20.25
N ALA A 21 12.47 3.51 -21.03
CA ALA A 21 12.02 4.84 -20.63
C ALA A 21 10.49 4.91 -20.44
N ARG A 22 9.72 4.26 -21.33
CA ARG A 22 8.26 4.16 -21.20
C ARG A 22 7.84 3.33 -19.99
N ALA A 23 8.51 2.20 -19.75
CA ALA A 23 8.24 1.37 -18.57
C ALA A 23 8.46 2.14 -17.26
N GLY A 24 9.49 2.97 -17.17
CA GLY A 24 9.72 3.85 -16.01
C GLY A 24 8.59 4.86 -15.79
N ARG A 25 8.12 5.54 -16.86
CA ARG A 25 7.01 6.50 -16.78
C ARG A 25 5.69 5.84 -16.39
N ILE A 26 5.37 4.68 -16.98
CA ILE A 26 4.14 3.93 -16.68
C ILE A 26 4.15 3.49 -15.22
N ASN A 27 5.26 2.94 -14.73
CA ASN A 27 5.35 2.51 -13.33
C ASN A 27 5.13 3.70 -12.37
N ALA A 28 5.64 4.89 -12.68
CA ALA A 28 5.42 6.08 -11.86
C ALA A 28 3.94 6.51 -11.83
N VAL A 29 3.25 6.48 -12.96
CA VAL A 29 1.80 6.78 -13.03
C VAL A 29 0.99 5.75 -12.24
N VAL A 30 1.32 4.45 -12.40
CA VAL A 30 0.68 3.37 -11.65
C VAL A 30 0.95 3.52 -10.14
N ALA A 31 2.16 3.90 -9.75
CA ALA A 31 2.51 4.16 -8.35
C ALA A 31 1.66 5.30 -7.77
N LEU A 32 1.53 6.41 -8.48
CA LEU A 32 0.69 7.55 -8.05
C LEU A 32 -0.77 7.14 -7.89
N ALA A 33 -1.33 6.43 -8.88
CA ALA A 33 -2.71 5.96 -8.82
C ALA A 33 -2.93 4.97 -7.66
N ALA A 34 -2.02 4.00 -7.48
CA ALA A 34 -2.09 3.03 -6.41
C ALA A 34 -1.98 3.69 -5.03
N VAL A 35 -1.09 4.67 -4.86
CA VAL A 35 -0.95 5.43 -3.62
C VAL A 35 -2.21 6.25 -3.32
N PHE A 36 -2.83 6.84 -4.33
CA PHE A 36 -4.10 7.55 -4.15
C PHE A 36 -5.20 6.61 -3.64
N VAL A 37 -5.37 5.44 -4.27
CA VAL A 37 -6.33 4.42 -3.83
C VAL A 37 -6.00 3.91 -2.43
N TYR A 38 -4.72 3.64 -2.14
CA TYR A 38 -4.25 3.22 -0.82
C TYR A 38 -4.66 4.20 0.27
N ASN A 39 -4.52 5.51 0.02
CA ASN A 39 -4.88 6.50 1.02
C ASN A 39 -6.38 6.56 1.29
N ILE A 40 -7.20 6.39 0.25
CA ILE A 40 -8.66 6.29 0.40
C ILE A 40 -9.02 5.06 1.22
N VAL A 41 -8.47 3.89 0.87
CA VAL A 41 -8.74 2.64 1.59
C VAL A 41 -8.27 2.73 3.05
N GLY A 42 -7.11 3.34 3.31
CA GLY A 42 -6.61 3.55 4.67
C GLY A 42 -7.51 4.46 5.52
N MET A 43 -8.08 5.51 4.92
CA MET A 43 -9.09 6.33 5.59
C MET A 43 -10.37 5.55 5.88
N LEU A 44 -10.87 4.78 4.91
CA LEU A 44 -12.05 3.94 5.09
C LEU A 44 -11.82 2.86 6.15
N ASP A 45 -10.59 2.34 6.27
CA ASP A 45 -10.22 1.37 7.30
C ASP A 45 -10.34 1.98 8.70
N ILE A 46 -9.83 3.20 8.90
CA ILE A 46 -10.01 3.93 10.17
C ILE A 46 -11.50 4.15 10.46
N PHE A 47 -12.27 4.65 9.50
CA PHE A 47 -13.70 4.88 9.69
C PHE A 47 -14.48 3.60 9.98
N SER A 48 -14.18 2.52 9.25
CA SER A 48 -14.84 1.22 9.46
C SER A 48 -14.54 0.66 10.85
N THR A 49 -13.31 0.86 11.35
CA THR A 49 -12.90 0.43 12.69
C THR A 49 -13.62 1.24 13.77
N ILE A 50 -13.65 2.57 13.64
CA ILE A 50 -14.36 3.44 14.58
C ILE A 50 -15.85 3.12 14.59
N ALA A 51 -16.48 3.03 13.41
CA ALA A 51 -17.90 2.73 13.30
C ALA A 51 -18.25 1.38 13.95
N ALA A 52 -17.43 0.35 13.73
CA ALA A 52 -17.68 -0.97 14.29
C ALA A 52 -17.55 -0.99 15.84
N ILE A 53 -16.65 -0.18 16.41
CA ILE A 53 -16.46 -0.03 17.86
C ILE A 53 -17.57 0.83 18.48
N GLU A 54 -17.89 2.00 17.91
CA GLU A 54 -18.90 2.92 18.44
C GLU A 54 -20.31 2.33 18.40
N LEU A 55 -20.62 1.51 17.39
CA LEU A 55 -21.89 0.79 17.29
C LEU A 55 -21.99 -0.40 18.26
N GLY A 56 -20.91 -0.73 18.98
CA GLY A 56 -20.85 -1.85 19.93
C GLY A 56 -21.01 -3.23 19.29
N ARG A 57 -20.96 -3.31 17.95
CA ARG A 57 -21.20 -4.53 17.17
C ARG A 57 -19.95 -5.34 16.90
N ALA A 58 -18.77 -4.72 17.00
CA ALA A 58 -17.51 -5.41 16.90
C ALA A 58 -16.57 -5.01 18.03
N GLN A 59 -15.79 -5.99 18.47
CA GLN A 59 -14.75 -5.82 19.46
C GLN A 59 -13.43 -6.10 18.74
N GLU A 60 -12.45 -5.19 18.84
CA GLU A 60 -11.21 -5.31 18.07
C GLU A 60 -10.55 -6.68 18.30
N ALA A 61 -10.37 -7.47 17.24
CA ALA A 61 -9.93 -8.87 17.34
C ALA A 61 -8.45 -9.00 17.73
N ASN A 62 -7.64 -7.96 17.48
CA ASN A 62 -6.22 -7.95 17.83
C ASN A 62 -6.03 -7.40 19.26
N PRO A 63 -5.59 -8.22 20.24
CA PRO A 63 -5.46 -7.79 21.63
C PRO A 63 -4.41 -6.70 21.83
N LEU A 64 -3.38 -6.63 20.97
CA LEU A 64 -2.36 -5.59 21.04
C LEU A 64 -2.91 -4.24 20.57
N MET A 65 -3.68 -4.23 19.47
CA MET A 65 -4.31 -3.00 18.99
C MET A 65 -5.35 -2.51 20.00
N ARG A 66 -6.12 -3.41 20.62
CA ARG A 66 -7.09 -3.04 21.65
C ARG A 66 -6.41 -2.35 22.84
N ALA A 67 -5.32 -2.91 23.33
CA ALA A 67 -4.54 -2.32 24.42
C ALA A 67 -3.98 -0.93 24.04
N VAL A 68 -3.56 -0.73 22.80
CA VAL A 68 -3.09 0.56 22.29
C VAL A 68 -4.24 1.57 22.18
N MET A 69 -5.42 1.15 21.71
CA MET A 69 -6.61 2.01 21.65
C MET A 69 -7.07 2.45 23.04
N ASP A 70 -7.08 1.53 24.00
CA ASP A 70 -7.46 1.80 25.39
C ASP A 70 -6.45 2.73 26.08
N ALA A 71 -5.14 2.57 25.80
CA ALA A 71 -4.09 3.36 26.43
C ALA A 71 -3.88 4.76 25.81
N HIS A 72 -4.08 4.90 24.49
CA HIS A 72 -3.72 6.11 23.74
C HIS A 72 -4.90 6.87 23.11
N GLY A 73 -6.14 6.41 23.30
CA GLY A 73 -7.33 7.09 22.78
C GLY A 73 -7.20 7.36 21.27
N PRO A 74 -7.53 8.54 20.74
CA PRO A 74 -7.42 8.83 19.30
C PRO A 74 -5.99 8.82 18.72
N GLY A 75 -4.94 8.72 19.57
CA GLY A 75 -3.54 8.82 19.14
C GLY A 75 -3.10 7.73 18.14
N TRP A 76 -3.73 6.55 18.16
CA TRP A 76 -3.44 5.48 17.20
C TRP A 76 -3.82 5.88 15.76
N ILE A 77 -4.81 6.77 15.56
CA ILE A 77 -5.20 7.28 14.25
C ILE A 77 -4.04 8.07 13.64
N GLY A 78 -3.44 8.96 14.43
CA GLY A 78 -2.29 9.76 14.00
C GLY A 78 -1.09 8.89 13.61
N ALA A 79 -0.78 7.88 14.43
CA ALA A 79 0.30 6.93 14.13
C ALA A 79 0.03 6.15 12.82
N LYS A 80 -1.22 5.73 12.60
CA LYS A 80 -1.63 5.01 11.39
C LYS A 80 -1.53 5.89 10.14
N LEU A 81 -2.01 7.12 10.21
CA LEU A 81 -1.88 8.11 9.13
C LEU A 81 -0.42 8.44 8.81
N PHE A 82 0.42 8.58 9.83
CA PHE A 82 1.85 8.80 9.63
C PHE A 82 2.51 7.63 8.91
N LEU A 83 2.26 6.40 9.36
CA LEU A 83 2.78 5.19 8.70
C LEU A 83 2.30 5.10 7.25
N GLN A 84 1.04 5.47 7.00
CA GLN A 84 0.45 5.50 5.66
C GLN A 84 1.17 6.51 4.74
N LEU A 85 1.53 7.69 5.23
CA LEU A 85 2.32 8.66 4.47
C LEU A 85 3.73 8.15 4.18
N VAL A 86 4.38 7.50 5.15
CA VAL A 86 5.71 6.89 4.96
C VAL A 86 5.66 5.82 3.86
N ILE A 87 4.70 4.90 3.92
CA ILE A 87 4.53 3.85 2.90
C ILE A 87 4.23 4.48 1.53
N SER A 88 3.36 5.49 1.48
CA SER A 88 3.05 6.23 0.25
C SER A 88 4.31 6.85 -0.37
N GLY A 89 5.15 7.49 0.45
CA GLY A 89 6.43 8.06 0.02
C GLY A 89 7.39 7.00 -0.52
N MET A 90 7.51 5.85 0.14
CA MET A 90 8.37 4.74 -0.30
C MET A 90 7.95 4.19 -1.67
N VAL A 91 6.65 4.02 -1.91
CA VAL A 91 6.12 3.50 -3.19
C VAL A 91 6.35 4.49 -4.34
N ILE A 92 6.18 5.79 -4.09
CA ILE A 92 6.47 6.83 -5.09
C ILE A 92 7.97 6.94 -5.36
N TRP A 93 8.80 6.81 -4.33
CA TRP A 93 10.26 6.93 -4.45
C TRP A 93 10.86 5.77 -5.25
N PHE A 94 10.35 4.54 -5.08
CA PHE A 94 10.82 3.36 -5.81
C PHE A 94 9.67 2.61 -6.51
N PRO A 95 9.19 3.09 -7.68
CA PRO A 95 8.08 2.47 -8.41
C PRO A 95 8.56 1.23 -9.19
N HIS A 96 8.98 0.20 -8.47
CA HIS A 96 9.38 -1.08 -9.05
C HIS A 96 8.16 -1.98 -9.26
N ARG A 97 8.12 -2.75 -10.36
CA ARG A 97 6.96 -3.59 -10.70
C ARG A 97 6.57 -4.56 -9.60
N THR A 98 7.53 -5.26 -9.00
CA THR A 98 7.27 -6.17 -7.88
C THR A 98 6.67 -5.45 -6.68
N VAL A 99 7.17 -4.25 -6.35
CA VAL A 99 6.64 -3.45 -5.25
C VAL A 99 5.20 -3.04 -5.55
N LEU A 100 4.93 -2.56 -6.76
CA LEU A 100 3.58 -2.18 -7.19
C LEU A 100 2.60 -3.36 -7.17
N THR A 101 3.03 -4.55 -7.57
CA THR A 101 2.19 -5.76 -7.52
C THR A 101 1.83 -6.12 -6.09
N VAL A 102 2.83 -6.23 -5.20
CA VAL A 102 2.59 -6.57 -3.80
C VAL A 102 1.75 -5.49 -3.11
N PHE A 103 2.05 -4.22 -3.39
CA PHE A 103 1.33 -3.09 -2.84
C PHE A 103 -0.14 -3.07 -3.29
N THR A 104 -0.40 -3.33 -4.58
CA THR A 104 -1.77 -3.42 -5.10
C THR A 104 -2.54 -4.55 -4.43
N LEU A 105 -1.92 -5.73 -4.28
CA LEU A 105 -2.55 -6.86 -3.57
C LEU A 105 -2.87 -6.51 -2.11
N ALA A 106 -1.95 -5.85 -1.41
CA ALA A 106 -2.16 -5.42 -0.04
C ALA A 106 -3.32 -4.41 0.07
N ILE A 107 -3.41 -3.45 -0.86
CA ILE A 107 -4.54 -2.50 -0.92
C ILE A 107 -5.86 -3.24 -1.13
N THR A 108 -5.89 -4.20 -2.07
CA THR A 108 -7.11 -4.98 -2.36
C THR A 108 -7.56 -5.76 -1.14
N LEU A 109 -6.65 -6.47 -0.47
CA LEU A 109 -6.95 -7.20 0.76
C LEU A 109 -7.46 -6.27 1.86
N ASN A 110 -6.82 -5.11 2.04
CA ASN A 110 -7.29 -4.13 3.01
C ASN A 110 -8.71 -3.65 2.66
N GLY A 111 -8.99 -3.35 1.39
CA GLY A 111 -10.33 -2.97 0.94
C GLY A 111 -11.39 -4.03 1.22
N LEU A 112 -11.06 -5.32 1.09
CA LEU A 112 -11.97 -6.42 1.45
C LEU A 112 -12.25 -6.45 2.96
N ILE A 113 -11.24 -6.22 3.80
CA ILE A 113 -11.39 -6.12 5.26
C ILE A 113 -12.31 -4.95 5.61
N VAL A 114 -12.08 -3.78 5.02
CA VAL A 114 -12.91 -2.59 5.21
C VAL A 114 -14.36 -2.87 4.83
N MET A 115 -14.60 -3.50 3.68
CA MET A 115 -15.95 -3.85 3.23
C MET A 115 -16.64 -4.83 4.19
N ASN A 116 -15.90 -5.82 4.69
CA ASN A 116 -16.40 -6.74 5.70
C ASN A 116 -16.72 -6.03 7.03
N ASN A 117 -15.87 -5.11 7.48
CA ASN A 117 -16.10 -4.32 8.69
C ASN A 117 -17.36 -3.46 8.56
N PHE A 118 -17.58 -2.82 7.40
CA PHE A 118 -18.80 -2.07 7.14
C PHE A 118 -20.05 -2.95 7.10
N TRP A 119 -19.96 -4.16 6.55
CA TRP A 119 -21.05 -5.12 6.61
C TRP A 119 -21.39 -5.45 8.07
N ILE A 120 -20.40 -5.79 8.90
CA ILE A 120 -20.62 -6.10 10.32
C ILE A 120 -21.23 -4.90 11.06
N ALA A 121 -20.76 -3.69 10.76
CA ALA A 121 -21.25 -2.47 11.40
C ALA A 121 -22.71 -2.12 11.01
N PHE A 122 -23.05 -2.13 9.72
CA PHE A 122 -24.31 -1.57 9.19
C PHE A 122 -25.26 -2.59 8.54
N GLY A 123 -24.77 -3.75 8.16
CA GLY A 123 -25.50 -4.81 7.44
C GLY A 123 -25.97 -5.97 8.33
N GLY A 124 -25.91 -5.79 9.65
CA GLY A 124 -26.54 -6.65 10.66
C GLY A 124 -27.82 -6.03 11.22
#